data_AF-A0A288QSK7-F1
#
_entry.id   AF-A0A288QSK7-F1
#
_cell.length_a   1.000
_cell.length_b   1.000
_cell.length_c   1.000
_cell.angle_alpha   90.00
_cell.angle_beta   90.00
_cell.angle_gamma   90.00
#
_symmetry.space_group_name_H-M   'P 1'
#
loop_
_entity.id
_entity.type
_entity.pdbx_description
1 polymer ?
#
loop_
_entity_poly.entity_id
_entity_poly.type
_entity_poly.pdbx_seq_one_letter_code
_entity_poly.pdbx_strand_id
1 'polypeptide(L)'
;MSDQVTFTLIDDETEAEFVFTELFRFVEDTKFNKTYIVLYRAVEDDDDEIQAFAFDETLTSEALENGLLPIETEEEWEMVEEMINTFFDEPEMNS
;
A
#
# COMPACT_ATOMS: atom_id res chain seq x y z
N MET A 1 4.81 -17.78 -13.79
CA MET A 1 3.68 -17.00 -13.29
C MET A 1 4.26 -16.16 -12.18
N SER A 2 4.51 -14.87 -12.42
CA SER A 2 4.83 -13.97 -11.33
C SER A 2 3.54 -13.78 -10.55
N ASP A 3 3.50 -14.30 -9.33
CA ASP A 3 2.36 -14.16 -8.42
C ASP A 3 2.35 -12.70 -7.96
N GLN A 4 1.63 -11.84 -8.69
CA GLN A 4 1.39 -10.47 -8.26
C GLN A 4 0.27 -10.52 -7.24
N VAL A 5 0.56 -10.09 -6.01
CA VAL A 5 -0.42 -10.04 -4.93
C VAL A 5 -1.37 -8.88 -5.21
N THR A 6 -2.64 -9.18 -5.42
CA THR A 6 -3.69 -8.18 -5.61
C THR A 6 -4.62 -8.15 -4.40
N PHE A 7 -5.09 -6.96 -4.06
CA PHE A 7 -6.00 -6.70 -2.96
C PHE A 7 -7.30 -6.12 -3.50
N THR A 8 -8.43 -6.65 -3.07
CA THR A 8 -9.73 -6.07 -3.36
C THR A 8 -10.17 -5.25 -2.16
N LEU A 9 -10.31 -3.94 -2.35
CA LEU A 9 -10.82 -3.02 -1.33
C LEU A 9 -12.24 -2.60 -1.72
N ILE A 10 -13.11 -2.48 -0.73
CA ILE A 10 -14.50 -2.06 -0.93
C ILE A 10 -14.60 -0.63 -0.43
N ASP A 11 -15.10 0.24 -1.29
CA ASP A 11 -15.38 1.63 -0.94
C ASP A 11 -16.65 1.72 -0.08
N ASP A 12 -16.52 2.28 1.13
CA ASP A 12 -17.61 2.35 2.11
C ASP A 12 -18.75 3.29 1.66
N GLU A 13 -18.44 4.29 0.82
CA GLU A 13 -19.43 5.26 0.34
C GLU A 13 -20.22 4.78 -0.88
N THR A 14 -19.56 4.09 -1.81
CA THR A 14 -20.13 3.69 -3.10
C THR A 14 -20.41 2.20 -3.25
N GLU A 15 -19.99 1.37 -2.28
CA GLU A 15 -20.02 -0.09 -2.33
C GLU A 15 -19.26 -0.68 -3.54
N ALA A 16 -18.38 0.11 -4.17
CA ALA A 16 -17.60 -0.30 -5.33
C ALA A 16 -16.38 -1.13 -4.91
N GLU A 17 -16.14 -2.23 -5.64
CA GLU A 17 -14.95 -3.05 -5.48
C GLU A 17 -13.81 -2.51 -6.34
N PHE A 18 -12.70 -2.17 -5.70
CA PHE A 18 -11.49 -1.69 -6.35
C PHE A 18 -10.35 -2.69 -6.16
N VAL A 19 -9.71 -3.05 -7.27
CA VAL A 19 -8.58 -3.97 -7.27
C VAL A 19 -7.30 -3.16 -7.29
N PHE A 20 -6.50 -3.34 -6.26
CA PHE A 20 -5.17 -2.80 -6.13
C PHE A 20 -4.13 -3.91 -6.27
N THR A 21 -2.92 -3.53 -6.67
CA THR A 21 -1.78 -4.45 -6.76
C THR A 21 -0.72 -4.02 -5.75
N GLU A 22 -0.12 -5.00 -5.06
CA GLU A 22 1.02 -4.75 -4.17
C GLU A 22 2.17 -4.16 -4.99
N LEU A 23 2.54 -2.91 -4.69
CA LEU A 23 3.72 -2.30 -5.28
C LEU A 23 4.96 -2.77 -4.52
N PHE A 24 4.97 -2.54 -3.21
CA PHE A 24 5.98 -3.05 -2.28
C PHE A 24 5.45 -3.03 -0.84
N ARG A 25 6.15 -3.73 0.04
CA ARG A 25 5.92 -3.69 1.49
C ARG A 25 7.25 -3.61 2.23
N PHE A 26 7.27 -2.92 3.35
CA PHE A 26 8.46 -2.75 4.16
C PHE A 26 8.12 -2.88 5.65
N VAL A 27 9.08 -3.39 6.42
CA VAL A 27 8.96 -3.49 7.88
C VAL A 27 9.67 -2.29 8.47
N GLU A 28 8.99 -1.57 9.35
CA GLU A 28 9.58 -0.48 10.10
C GLU A 28 9.77 -0.93 11.55
N ASP A 29 11.00 -1.27 11.91
CA ASP A 29 11.34 -1.86 13.20
C ASP A 29 11.84 -0.88 14.27
N THR A 30 12.01 0.41 13.92
CA THR A 30 12.68 1.44 14.73
C THR A 30 11.77 2.27 15.66
N LYS A 31 10.56 2.62 15.23
CA LYS A 31 9.58 3.47 15.94
C LYS A 31 8.29 2.73 16.25
N PHE A 32 7.65 2.15 15.23
CA PHE A 32 6.32 1.54 15.32
C PHE A 32 6.40 0.01 15.39
N ASN A 33 7.48 -0.60 14.87
CA ASN A 33 7.62 -2.06 14.82
C ASN A 33 6.47 -2.73 14.05
N LYS A 34 6.06 -2.09 12.95
CA LYS A 34 4.93 -2.50 12.11
C LYS A 34 5.39 -2.74 10.68
N THR A 35 4.61 -3.52 9.94
CA THR A 35 4.79 -3.65 8.50
C THR A 35 3.86 -2.66 7.80
N TYR A 36 4.34 -2.00 6.76
CA TYR A 36 3.54 -1.16 5.89
C TYR A 36 3.53 -1.74 4.49
N ILE A 37 2.38 -1.65 3.85
CA ILE A 37 2.17 -2.11 2.48
C ILE A 37 1.65 -0.97 1.64
N VAL A 38 2.26 -0.81 0.47
CA VAL A 38 1.89 0.19 -0.53
C VAL A 38 1.23 -0.52 -1.69
N LEU A 39 0.03 -0.08 -1.99
CA LEU A 39 -0.85 -0.60 -3.01
C LEU A 39 -0.98 0.44 -4.12
N TYR A 40 -0.87 0.00 -5.37
CA TYR A 40 -1.05 0.86 -6.52
C TYR A 40 -2.19 0.35 -7.40
N ARG A 41 -2.90 1.28 -8.02
CA ARG A 41 -3.94 1.01 -8.99
C ARG A 41 -3.80 1.97 -10.16
N ALA A 42 -3.52 1.41 -11.33
CA ALA A 42 -3.55 2.18 -12.56
C ALA A 42 -5.00 2.42 -12.98
N VAL A 43 -5.40 3.68 -13.09
CA VAL A 43 -6.72 4.10 -13.57
C VAL A 43 -6.54 4.65 -14.97
N GLU A 44 -7.22 4.08 -15.97
CA GLU A 44 -6.97 4.43 -17.39
C GLU A 44 -7.29 5.89 -17.76
N ASP A 45 -8.08 6.60 -16.94
CA ASP A 45 -8.59 7.95 -17.19
C ASP A 45 -8.31 8.94 -16.04
N ASP A 46 -7.59 8.53 -14.99
CA ASP A 46 -7.29 9.35 -13.81
C ASP A 46 -5.81 9.22 -13.40
N ASP A 47 -5.38 9.98 -12.39
CA ASP A 47 -4.03 9.83 -11.83
C ASP A 47 -3.90 8.43 -11.19
N ASP A 48 -2.73 7.79 -11.36
CA ASP A 48 -2.43 6.51 -10.72
C ASP A 48 -2.70 6.61 -9.21
N GLU A 49 -3.57 5.75 -8.70
CA GLU A 49 -4.00 5.81 -7.30
C GLU A 49 -3.07 4.98 -6.43
N ILE A 50 -2.41 5.64 -5.48
CA ILE A 50 -1.52 5.01 -4.50
C ILE A 50 -2.21 5.05 -3.14
N GLN A 51 -2.35 3.89 -2.52
CA GLN A 51 -2.84 3.76 -1.15
C GLN A 51 -1.83 3.01 -0.29
N ALA A 52 -1.82 3.33 1.01
CA ALA A 52 -0.95 2.65 1.96
C ALA A 52 -1.70 2.26 3.22
N PHE A 53 -1.33 1.09 3.74
CA PHE A 53 -1.94 0.49 4.92
C PHE A 53 -0.86 -0.08 5.84
N ALA A 54 -1.13 -0.09 7.14
CA ALA A 54 -0.39 -0.91 8.07
C ALA A 54 -0.83 -2.36 7.90
N PHE A 55 0.12 -3.27 7.75
CA PHE A 55 -0.11 -4.68 7.55
C PHE A 55 0.14 -5.45 8.84
N ASP A 56 -0.90 -6.09 9.36
CA ASP A 56 -0.84 -6.95 10.53
C ASP A 56 -0.97 -8.42 10.12
N GLU A 57 0.15 -9.14 10.15
CA GLU A 57 0.19 -10.56 9.78
C GLU A 57 -0.69 -11.44 10.67
N THR A 58 -0.97 -11.03 11.91
CA THR A 58 -1.77 -11.83 12.85
C THR A 58 -3.25 -11.84 12.47
N LEU A 59 -3.71 -10.78 11.80
CA LEU A 59 -5.08 -10.64 11.30
C LEU A 59 -5.30 -11.28 9.92
N THR A 60 -4.25 -11.80 9.28
CA THR A 60 -4.31 -12.38 7.92
C THR A 60 -4.75 -13.84 7.87
N SER A 61 -5.27 -14.37 8.98
CA SER A 61 -5.60 -15.80 9.12
C SER A 61 -6.70 -16.29 8.15
N GLU A 62 -7.57 -15.39 7.69
CA GLU A 62 -8.66 -15.72 6.76
C GLU A 62 -8.46 -15.12 5.36
N ALA A 63 -8.08 -13.84 5.29
CA ALA A 63 -7.69 -13.18 4.04
C ALA A 63 -6.65 -12.09 4.31
N LEU A 64 -5.76 -11.85 3.33
CA LEU A 64 -4.67 -10.90 3.44
C LEU A 64 -5.17 -9.46 3.67
N GLU A 65 -6.32 -9.13 3.08
CA GLU A 65 -7.03 -7.85 3.24
C GLU A 65 -7.47 -7.58 4.70
N ASN A 66 -7.72 -8.60 5.52
CA ASN A 66 -8.08 -8.39 6.93
C ASN A 66 -6.90 -7.87 7.76
N GLY A 67 -5.68 -8.09 7.28
CA GLY A 67 -4.47 -7.52 7.85
C GLY A 67 -4.24 -6.06 7.49
N LEU A 68 -5.01 -5.49 6.57
CA LEU A 68 -4.86 -4.10 6.15
C LEU A 68 -5.57 -3.18 7.13
N LEU A 69 -4.78 -2.42 7.89
CA LEU A 69 -5.23 -1.43 8.83
C LEU A 69 -4.95 -0.03 8.27
N PRO A 70 -5.90 0.92 8.38
CA PRO A 70 -5.66 2.29 7.94
C PRO A 70 -4.54 2.92 8.77
N ILE A 71 -3.71 3.73 8.12
CA ILE A 71 -2.67 4.51 8.80
C ILE A 71 -3.34 5.71 9.47
N GLU A 72 -3.30 5.76 10.79
CA GLU A 72 -4.03 6.78 11.58
C GLU A 72 -3.18 8.02 11.90
N THR A 73 -1.85 7.93 11.80
CA THR A 73 -0.95 8.99 12.25
C THR A 73 -0.16 9.64 11.11
N GLU A 74 0.03 10.96 11.19
CA GLU A 74 0.82 11.73 10.21
C GLU A 74 2.27 11.24 10.15
N GLU A 75 2.89 10.87 11.27
CA GLU A 75 4.27 10.36 11.30
C GLU A 75 4.45 9.05 10.51
N GLU A 76 3.44 8.18 10.53
CA GLU A 76 3.45 6.94 9.74
C GLU A 76 3.29 7.27 8.25
N TRP A 77 2.41 8.22 7.91
CA TRP A 77 2.23 8.69 6.54
C TRP A 77 3.49 9.33 5.98
N GLU A 78 4.13 10.25 6.71
CA GLU A 78 5.38 10.91 6.26
C GLU A 78 6.45 9.88 5.90
N MET A 79 6.59 8.81 6.69
CA MET A 79 7.55 7.75 6.42
C MET A 79 7.20 6.94 5.17
N VAL A 80 5.94 6.56 5.02
CA VAL A 80 5.48 5.82 3.86
C VAL A 80 5.63 6.67 2.59
N GLU A 81 5.27 7.95 2.65
CA GLU A 81 5.48 8.91 1.57
C GLU A 81 6.96 9.05 1.20
N GLU A 82 7.87 9.12 2.18
CA GLU A 82 9.31 9.14 1.91
C GLU A 82 9.79 7.86 1.18
N MET A 83 9.24 6.69 1.52
CA MET A 83 9.55 5.43 0.83
C MET A 83 8.96 5.36 -0.58
N ILE A 84 7.71 5.82 -0.75
CA ILE A 84 7.04 5.96 -2.04
C ILE A 84 7.87 6.90 -2.92
N ASN A 85 8.15 8.11 -2.45
CA ASN A 85 8.98 9.08 -3.16
C ASN A 85 10.34 8.47 -3.49
N THR A 86 11.02 7.79 -2.57
CA THR A 86 12.31 7.14 -2.89
C THR A 86 12.20 6.11 -4.03
N PHE A 87 11.08 5.39 -4.13
CA PHE A 87 10.84 4.37 -5.15
C PHE A 87 10.43 4.99 -6.51
N PHE A 88 9.58 6.02 -6.49
CA PHE A 88 9.11 6.70 -7.71
C PHE A 88 10.07 7.78 -8.22
N ASP A 89 10.87 8.37 -7.33
CA ASP A 89 11.90 9.38 -7.61
C ASP A 89 13.24 8.72 -7.98
N GLU A 90 13.33 7.38 -8.13
CA GLU A 90 14.52 6.73 -8.70
C GLU A 90 14.85 7.38 -10.06
N PRO A 91 15.90 8.21 -10.15
CA PRO A 91 16.14 9.10 -11.27
C PRO A 91 16.93 8.40 -12.37
N GLU A 92 16.65 7.14 -12.68
CA GLU A 92 17.29 6.41 -13.79
C GLU A 92 16.58 6.61 -15.15
N MET A 93 15.70 7.62 -15.23
CA MET A 93 15.19 8.15 -16.51
C MET A 93 15.72 9.56 -16.78
N ASN A 94 16.99 9.81 -16.46
CA ASN A 94 17.69 11.01 -16.91
C ASN A 94 19.14 10.72 -17.31
N SER A 95 19.34 9.77 -18.23
CA SER A 95 20.64 9.52 -18.89
C SER A 95 20.48 9.13 -20.36
#